data_AF-A0A5E4N036-F1
#
_entry.id   AF-A0A5E4N036-F1
#
_cell.length_a   1.000
_cell.length_b   1.000
_cell.length_c   1.000
_cell.angle_alpha   90.00
_cell.angle_beta   90.00
_cell.angle_gamma   90.00
#
_symmetry.space_group_name_H-M   'P 1'
#
loop_
_entity.id
_entity.type
_entity.pdbx_description
1 polymer ?
#
loop_
_entity_poly.entity_id
_entity_poly.type
_entity_poly.pdbx_seq_one_letter_code
_entity_poly.pdbx_strand_id
1 'polypeptide(L)'
;MDQRHPMHGYSGPQRRLKSRRSFIANSTTIQDPPEQHRILKWREELQCEKPVPLRTGVAKTKSNMMKWGYQKELDILCECGEDQSNDHLLQCTLAPPGCTTDDLALANEKAISITIHWLKQNI
;
A
#
# COMPACT_ATOMS: atom_id res chain seq x y z
N MET A 1 5.46 4.14 -12.49
CA MET A 1 4.27 4.41 -11.65
C MET A 1 3.17 3.45 -12.06
N ASP A 2 2.90 2.42 -11.27
CA ASP A 2 1.99 1.35 -11.65
C ASP A 2 0.55 1.70 -11.23
N GLN A 3 -0.37 1.45 -12.15
CA GLN A 3 -1.72 2.01 -12.23
C GLN A 3 -2.73 1.36 -11.27
N ARG A 4 -2.36 0.32 -10.51
CA ARG A 4 -3.21 -0.21 -9.41
C ARG A 4 -2.80 0.38 -8.06
N HIS A 5 -1.94 1.40 -8.06
CA HIS A 5 -1.56 2.08 -6.84
C HIS A 5 -2.77 2.85 -6.29
N PRO A 6 -3.07 2.72 -5.00
CA PRO A 6 -3.98 3.57 -4.25
C PRO A 6 -4.02 5.05 -4.73
N MET A 7 -2.93 5.79 -4.65
CA MET A 7 -2.86 7.20 -5.11
C MET A 7 -3.06 7.47 -6.60
N HIS A 8 -3.16 6.47 -7.47
CA HIS A 8 -3.09 6.73 -8.90
C HIS A 8 -4.42 7.32 -9.41
N GLY A 9 -4.41 8.61 -9.74
CA GLY A 9 -5.60 9.42 -10.02
C GLY A 9 -5.82 10.54 -9.01
N TYR A 10 -5.00 10.58 -7.95
CA TYR A 10 -4.99 11.64 -6.95
C TYR A 10 -4.37 12.93 -7.50
N SER A 11 -5.13 14.02 -7.48
CA SER A 11 -4.67 15.37 -7.82
C SER A 11 -4.93 16.36 -6.68
N GLY A 12 -3.84 16.91 -6.14
CA GLY A 12 -3.81 17.82 -4.98
C GLY A 12 -3.89 19.33 -5.31
N PRO A 13 -4.14 20.23 -4.33
CA PRO A 13 -4.65 21.59 -4.57
C PRO A 13 -3.65 22.63 -5.12
N GLN A 14 -4.18 23.55 -5.93
CA GLN A 14 -3.53 24.35 -6.99
C GLN A 14 -2.67 25.57 -6.59
N ARG A 15 -2.74 26.11 -5.36
CA ARG A 15 -2.16 27.45 -5.07
C ARG A 15 -1.34 27.51 -3.78
N ARG A 16 -0.11 28.04 -3.93
CA ARG A 16 0.92 28.14 -2.88
C ARG A 16 0.85 29.49 -2.16
N LEU A 17 0.93 29.44 -0.84
CA LEU A 17 0.63 30.56 0.05
C LEU A 17 1.85 31.48 0.26
N LYS A 18 1.81 32.70 -0.28
CA LYS A 18 2.98 33.61 -0.44
C LYS A 18 3.26 34.56 0.74
N SER A 19 2.33 34.68 1.68
CA SER A 19 2.54 35.51 2.87
C SER A 19 1.88 34.83 4.07
N ARG A 20 2.33 35.11 5.30
CA ARG A 20 1.71 34.56 6.50
C ARG A 20 0.22 34.92 6.58
N ARG A 21 -0.16 36.10 6.10
CA ARG A 21 -1.57 36.54 5.97
C ARG A 21 -2.33 35.79 4.87
N SER A 22 -1.69 35.49 3.74
CA SER A 22 -2.28 34.67 2.67
C SER A 22 -2.38 33.19 3.05
N PHE A 23 -1.42 32.66 3.83
CA PHE A 23 -1.38 31.28 4.32
C PHE A 23 -2.58 30.98 5.20
N ILE A 24 -2.77 31.79 6.24
CA ILE A 24 -3.93 31.71 7.14
C ILE A 24 -5.26 31.92 6.37
N ALA A 25 -5.24 32.56 5.19
CA ALA A 25 -6.44 32.76 4.36
C ALA A 25 -6.83 31.60 3.41
N ASN A 26 -5.96 30.60 3.15
CA ASN A 26 -6.33 29.41 2.34
C ASN A 26 -6.02 28.06 3.01
N SER A 27 -5.42 28.04 4.20
CA SER A 27 -5.30 26.83 5.02
C SER A 27 -6.54 26.68 5.90
N THR A 28 -7.17 25.50 5.89
CA THR A 28 -8.24 25.20 6.84
C THR A 28 -7.64 24.87 8.19
N THR A 29 -8.09 25.54 9.25
CA THR A 29 -7.71 25.16 10.60
C THR A 29 -8.27 23.77 10.89
N ILE A 30 -7.37 22.85 11.20
CA ILE A 30 -7.73 21.50 11.64
C ILE A 30 -8.33 21.68 13.03
N GLN A 31 -9.63 21.43 13.17
CA GLN A 31 -10.31 21.49 14.47
C GLN A 31 -9.94 20.27 15.35
N ASP A 32 -9.40 19.22 14.70
CA ASP A 32 -9.05 17.91 15.25
C ASP A 32 -7.51 17.64 15.30
N PRO A 33 -7.04 16.53 15.92
CA PRO A 33 -5.61 16.25 16.12
C PRO A 33 -4.79 15.81 14.86
N PRO A 34 -3.49 16.15 14.70
CA PRO A 34 -2.71 15.98 13.45
C PRO A 34 -2.41 14.54 12.98
N GLU A 35 -2.30 13.59 13.90
CA GLU A 35 -2.06 12.17 13.59
C GLU A 35 -3.27 11.53 12.89
N GLN A 36 -4.48 11.98 13.26
CA GLN A 36 -5.74 11.56 12.64
C GLN A 36 -5.86 12.05 11.18
N HIS A 37 -5.17 13.13 10.78
CA HIS A 37 -5.21 13.67 9.40
C HIS A 37 -4.31 12.90 8.39
N ARG A 38 -3.17 12.30 8.79
CA ARG A 38 -2.27 11.57 7.87
C ARG A 38 -2.78 10.18 7.48
N ILE A 39 -3.54 9.54 8.36
CA ILE A 39 -4.14 8.20 8.18
C ILE A 39 -5.32 8.24 7.21
N LEU A 40 -6.03 9.37 7.13
CA LEU A 40 -7.20 9.54 6.24
C LEU A 40 -6.82 9.84 4.78
N LYS A 41 -5.70 10.53 4.51
CA LYS A 41 -5.21 10.81 3.15
C LYS A 41 -4.71 9.54 2.43
N TRP A 42 -3.93 8.71 3.13
CA TRP A 42 -3.50 7.38 2.66
C TRP A 42 -4.69 6.42 2.38
N ARG A 43 -5.90 6.67 2.92
CA ARG A 43 -7.13 5.86 2.72
C ARG A 43 -7.99 6.23 1.52
N GLU A 44 -8.03 7.50 1.09
CA GLU A 44 -8.70 7.90 -0.17
C GLU A 44 -7.96 7.39 -1.40
N GLU A 45 -6.66 7.23 -1.24
CA GLU A 45 -5.79 6.64 -2.23
C GLU A 45 -6.21 5.17 -2.39
N LEU A 46 -6.46 4.39 -1.34
CA LEU A 46 -6.73 2.96 -1.49
C LEU A 46 -8.10 2.57 -2.13
N GLN A 47 -8.89 3.52 -2.66
CA GLN A 47 -10.27 3.32 -3.16
C GLN A 47 -10.46 3.25 -4.69
N CYS A 48 -9.43 3.24 -5.53
CA CYS A 48 -9.55 2.46 -6.78
C CYS A 48 -9.44 0.99 -6.38
N GLU A 49 -10.44 0.15 -6.71
CA GLU A 49 -10.86 -1.04 -5.94
C GLU A 49 -9.73 -1.90 -5.32
N LYS A 50 -9.34 -1.52 -4.11
CA LYS A 50 -8.78 -2.28 -2.98
C LYS A 50 -7.30 -2.02 -2.63
N PRO A 51 -7.00 -1.58 -1.38
CA PRO A 51 -5.65 -1.55 -0.82
C PRO A 51 -5.01 -2.92 -0.70
N VAL A 52 -3.70 -3.05 -0.98
CA VAL A 52 -2.89 -4.23 -0.63
C VAL A 52 -2.05 -3.96 0.64
N PRO A 53 -2.01 -4.87 1.65
CA PRO A 53 -1.51 -4.59 3.00
C PRO A 53 -0.03 -4.97 3.22
N LEU A 54 0.83 -4.85 2.20
CA LEU A 54 2.24 -5.23 2.30
C LEU A 54 3.03 -4.35 3.26
N ARG A 55 2.76 -3.03 3.26
CA ARG A 55 3.41 -2.06 4.15
C ARG A 55 3.14 -2.34 5.63
N THR A 56 2.01 -2.97 5.93
CA THR A 56 1.56 -3.27 7.30
C THR A 56 1.92 -4.68 7.75
N GLY A 57 2.54 -5.49 6.89
CA GLY A 57 2.92 -6.87 7.21
C GLY A 57 1.75 -7.82 7.45
N VAL A 58 0.55 -7.46 7.01
CA VAL A 58 -0.70 -8.22 7.21
C VAL A 58 -1.41 -8.52 5.89
N ALA A 59 -0.64 -8.74 4.83
CA ALA A 59 -1.20 -9.10 3.53
C ALA A 59 -1.96 -10.43 3.61
N LYS A 60 -2.94 -10.67 2.72
CA LYS A 60 -3.69 -11.94 2.62
C LYS A 60 -2.86 -13.05 1.98
N THR A 61 -1.63 -13.19 2.42
CA THR A 61 -0.76 -14.29 2.04
C THR A 61 -1.42 -15.61 2.41
N LYS A 62 -1.23 -16.66 1.60
CA LYS A 62 -1.77 -17.99 1.93
C LYS A 62 -1.30 -18.47 3.30
N SER A 63 -0.07 -18.16 3.71
CA SER A 63 0.41 -18.43 5.07
C SER A 63 -0.41 -17.69 6.15
N ASN A 64 -0.75 -16.41 5.96
CA ASN A 64 -1.60 -15.69 6.90
C ASN A 64 -3.05 -16.23 6.87
N MET A 65 -3.59 -16.53 5.69
CA MET A 65 -4.92 -17.09 5.53
C MET A 65 -5.06 -18.46 6.22
N MET A 66 -4.03 -19.30 6.15
CA MET A 66 -3.97 -20.58 6.88
C MET A 66 -3.81 -20.37 8.38
N LYS A 67 -2.89 -19.49 8.82
CA LYS A 67 -2.71 -19.14 10.23
C LYS A 67 -4.00 -18.60 10.86
N TRP A 68 -4.81 -17.89 10.09
CA TRP A 68 -6.10 -17.35 10.52
C TRP A 68 -7.28 -18.32 10.33
N GLY A 69 -7.04 -19.54 9.81
CA GLY A 69 -8.08 -20.57 9.65
C GLY A 69 -9.09 -20.32 8.52
N TYR A 70 -8.81 -19.36 7.61
CA TYR A 70 -9.63 -19.10 6.43
C TYR A 70 -9.39 -20.10 5.30
N GLN A 71 -8.21 -20.73 5.29
CA GLN A 71 -7.84 -21.81 4.37
C GLN A 71 -8.01 -23.16 5.11
N LYS A 72 -8.88 -24.04 4.61
CA LYS A 72 -9.13 -25.37 5.20
C LYS A 72 -8.14 -26.44 4.71
N GLU A 73 -7.54 -26.22 3.54
CA GLU A 73 -6.53 -27.09 2.93
C GLU A 73 -5.14 -26.45 3.06
N LEU A 74 -4.11 -27.30 3.12
CA LEU A 74 -2.68 -26.96 3.20
C LEU A 74 -2.14 -26.32 1.89
N ASP A 75 -2.92 -25.45 1.24
CA ASP A 75 -2.48 -24.66 0.10
C ASP A 75 -1.82 -23.37 0.61
N ILE A 76 -0.54 -23.47 0.95
CA ILE A 76 0.33 -22.34 1.37
C ILE A 76 1.30 -21.88 0.29
N LEU A 77 1.35 -22.60 -0.84
CA LEU A 77 2.37 -22.41 -1.86
C LEU A 77 1.99 -21.31 -2.85
N CYS A 78 2.97 -20.51 -3.23
CA CYS A 78 2.92 -19.64 -4.38
C CYS A 78 3.04 -20.46 -5.68
N GLU A 79 2.62 -19.88 -6.81
CA GLU A 79 2.79 -20.49 -8.14
C GLU A 79 4.26 -20.73 -8.52
N CYS A 80 5.22 -20.08 -7.85
CA CYS A 80 6.65 -20.32 -8.02
C CYS A 80 7.17 -21.58 -7.30
N GLY A 81 6.34 -22.19 -6.45
CA GLY A 81 6.67 -23.37 -5.66
C GLY A 81 7.16 -23.10 -4.23
N GLU A 82 7.39 -21.83 -3.85
CA GLU A 82 7.78 -21.44 -2.49
C GLU A 82 6.58 -21.06 -1.62
N ASP A 83 6.76 -21.06 -0.30
CA ASP A 83 5.72 -20.62 0.64
C ASP A 83 5.34 -19.15 0.43
N GLN A 84 4.05 -18.90 0.21
CA GLN A 84 3.53 -17.55 0.02
C GLN A 84 3.41 -16.85 1.38
N SER A 85 4.52 -16.29 1.86
CA SER A 85 4.66 -15.47 3.08
C SER A 85 4.83 -13.98 2.76
N ASN A 86 4.73 -13.08 3.74
CA ASN A 86 4.90 -11.63 3.52
C ASN A 86 6.29 -11.29 2.94
N ASP A 87 7.34 -11.96 3.39
CA ASP A 87 8.71 -11.74 2.90
C ASP A 87 8.90 -12.36 1.50
N HIS A 88 8.28 -13.51 1.25
CA HIS A 88 8.24 -14.11 -0.07
C HIS A 88 7.57 -13.18 -1.09
N LEU A 89 6.48 -12.51 -0.70
CA LEU A 89 5.84 -11.51 -1.57
C LEU A 89 6.81 -10.40 -1.98
N LEU A 90 7.91 -10.16 -1.23
CA LEU A 90 8.94 -9.17 -1.56
C LEU A 90 10.08 -9.68 -2.44
N GLN A 91 10.33 -11.00 -2.49
CA GLN A 91 11.49 -11.61 -3.18
C GLN A 91 11.09 -12.71 -4.19
N CYS A 92 9.80 -12.85 -4.49
CA CYS A 92 9.28 -13.86 -5.40
C CYS A 92 9.91 -13.76 -6.80
N THR A 93 10.42 -14.87 -7.34
CA THR A 93 11.08 -14.96 -8.65
C THR A 93 10.13 -14.79 -9.85
N LEU A 94 8.82 -14.99 -9.62
CA LEU A 94 7.76 -14.73 -10.60
C LEU A 94 7.23 -13.29 -10.52
N ALA A 95 7.62 -12.54 -9.49
CA ALA A 95 7.31 -11.12 -9.34
C ALA A 95 8.46 -10.24 -9.88
N PRO A 96 8.22 -8.94 -10.12
CA PRO A 96 9.25 -7.98 -10.53
C PRO A 96 10.39 -7.87 -9.49
N PRO A 97 11.53 -7.19 -9.79
CA PRO A 97 12.76 -7.31 -9.00
C PRO A 97 12.56 -7.03 -7.50
N GLY A 98 13.26 -7.79 -6.67
CA GLY A 98 13.07 -7.87 -5.22
C GLY A 98 12.97 -6.51 -4.49
N CYS A 99 12.04 -6.46 -3.55
CA CYS A 99 11.68 -5.32 -2.71
C CYS A 99 12.13 -5.56 -1.25
N THR A 100 12.33 -4.49 -0.50
CA THR A 100 12.64 -4.53 0.94
C THR A 100 11.58 -3.80 1.77
N THR A 101 11.65 -3.90 3.09
CA THR A 101 10.77 -3.17 4.01
C THR A 101 11.05 -1.67 4.01
N ASP A 102 12.30 -1.28 3.78
CA ASP A 102 12.68 0.13 3.61
C ASP A 102 12.06 0.67 2.32
N ASP A 103 12.06 -0.14 1.27
CA ASP A 103 11.36 0.15 0.03
C ASP A 103 9.84 0.40 0.27
N LEU A 104 9.19 -0.31 1.21
CA LEU A 104 7.77 -0.15 1.63
C LEU A 104 7.51 1.06 2.55
N ALA A 105 8.42 1.34 3.48
CA ALA A 105 8.29 2.46 4.41
C ALA A 105 8.32 3.80 3.66
N LEU A 106 9.20 3.87 2.65
CA LEU A 106 9.37 4.98 1.73
C LEU A 106 8.34 5.01 0.60
N ALA A 107 7.55 3.94 0.43
CA ALA A 107 6.59 3.75 -0.66
C ALA A 107 7.24 3.95 -2.06
N ASN A 108 8.40 3.30 -2.32
CA ASN A 108 9.18 3.46 -3.57
C ASN A 108 8.75 2.53 -4.73
N GLU A 109 9.39 2.60 -5.89
CA GLU A 109 8.94 1.85 -7.10
C GLU A 109 8.96 0.33 -6.96
N LYS A 110 9.89 -0.20 -6.16
CA LYS A 110 9.90 -1.63 -5.82
C LYS A 110 8.67 -1.97 -4.98
N ALA A 111 8.34 -1.15 -3.97
CA ALA A 111 7.13 -1.29 -3.16
C ALA A 111 5.84 -1.13 -3.96
N ILE A 112 5.80 -0.22 -4.93
CA ILE A 112 4.62 0.00 -5.78
C ILE A 112 4.44 -1.17 -6.77
N SER A 113 5.50 -1.58 -7.49
CA SER A 113 5.44 -2.66 -8.49
C SER A 113 5.06 -4.01 -7.88
N ILE A 114 5.55 -4.27 -6.67
CA ILE A 114 5.22 -5.49 -5.94
C ILE A 114 3.80 -5.44 -5.37
N THR A 115 3.39 -4.32 -4.75
CA THR A 115 2.00 -4.09 -4.26
C THR A 115 0.98 -4.35 -5.35
N ILE A 116 1.33 -3.94 -6.55
CA ILE A 116 0.41 -4.01 -7.64
C ILE A 116 0.39 -5.38 -8.30
N HIS A 117 1.54 -6.01 -8.54
CA HIS A 117 1.61 -7.42 -8.98
C HIS A 117 0.63 -8.29 -8.17
N TRP A 118 0.66 -8.13 -6.84
CA TRP A 118 -0.21 -8.86 -5.92
C TRP A 118 -1.69 -8.41 -5.93
N LEU A 119 -1.98 -7.13 -6.22
CA LEU A 119 -3.35 -6.63 -6.40
C LEU A 119 -4.08 -7.29 -7.59
N LYS A 120 -3.38 -7.58 -8.71
CA LYS A 120 -4.00 -8.32 -9.84
C LYS A 120 -4.32 -9.77 -9.48
N GLN A 121 -3.53 -10.35 -8.59
CA GLN A 121 -3.70 -11.72 -8.13
C GLN A 121 -4.73 -11.83 -7.00
N ASN A 122 -5.44 -10.73 -6.68
CA ASN A 122 -6.46 -10.66 -5.64
C ASN A 122 -5.97 -11.11 -4.24
N ILE A 123 -4.70 -10.83 -3.94
CA ILE A 123 -4.10 -10.97 -2.60
C ILE A 123 -4.26 -9.65 -1.85
#